data_AF-A0A5C7ETZ4-F1
#
_entry.id   AF-A0A5C7ETZ4-F1
#
_cell.length_a   1.000
_cell.length_b   1.000
_cell.length_c   1.000
_cell.angle_alpha   90.00
_cell.angle_beta   90.00
_cell.angle_gamma   90.00
#
_symmetry.space_group_name_H-M   'P 1'
#
loop_
_entity.id
_entity.type
_entity.pdbx_description
1 polymer ?
#
loop_
_entity_poly.entity_id
_entity_poly.type
_entity_poly.pdbx_seq_one_letter_code
_entity_poly.pdbx_strand_id
1 'polypeptide(L)' 'MATDVDRENLSKALQSAGFLSCDLRVLAESRDPFLAELALRLLRSAGDIERKLSRLLALAGGPSGTS' A
#
# COMPACT_ATOMS: atom_id res chain seq x y z
N MET A 1 18.57 -1.69 12.91
CA MET A 1 17.95 -2.58 11.91
C MET A 1 16.54 -2.85 12.34
N ALA A 2 15.61 -3.00 11.39
CA ALA A 2 14.25 -3.46 11.69
C ALA A 2 14.29 -4.92 12.15
N THR A 3 13.44 -5.29 13.10
CA THR A 3 13.29 -6.68 13.52
C THR A 3 12.57 -7.50 12.45
N ASP A 4 12.62 -8.83 12.53
CA ASP A 4 11.86 -9.69 11.62
C ASP A 4 10.35 -9.44 11.73
N VAL A 5 9.87 -9.14 12.94
CA VAL A 5 8.46 -8.77 13.20
C VAL A 5 8.11 -7.45 12.50
N ASP A 6 8.99 -6.45 12.52
CA ASP A 6 8.77 -5.19 11.80
C ASP A 6 8.67 -5.42 10.28
N ARG A 7 9.53 -6.28 9.72
CA ARG A 7 9.54 -6.63 8.29
C ARG A 7 8.28 -7.40 7.91
N GLU A 8 7.85 -8.35 8.73
CA GLU A 8 6.62 -9.11 8.52
C GLU A 8 5.39 -8.18 8.55
N ASN A 9 5.31 -7.29 9.53
CA ASN A 9 4.21 -6.33 9.66
C ASN A 9 4.19 -5.35 8.49
N LEU A 10 5.34 -4.86 8.02
CA LEU A 10 5.42 -4.01 6.83
C LEU A 10 4.97 -4.75 5.56
N SER A 11 5.35 -6.02 5.40
CA SER A 11 4.91 -6.86 4.28
C SER A 11 3.39 -7.06 4.29
N LYS A 12 2.80 -7.40 5.45
CA LYS A 12 1.35 -7.53 5.62
C LYS A 12 0.62 -6.22 5.32
N ALA A 13 1.10 -5.11 5.87
CA ALA A 13 0.52 -3.79 5.63
C ALA A 13 0.54 -3.42 4.14
N LEU A 14 1.65 -3.71 3.43
CA LEU A 14 1.77 -3.47 2.00
C LEU A 14 0.77 -4.31 1.19
N GLN A 15 0.62 -5.60 1.53
CA GLN A 15 -0.38 -6.47 0.88
C GLN A 15 -1.81 -5.97 1.14
N SER A 16 -2.14 -5.60 2.37
CA SER A 16 -3.46 -5.04 2.71
C SER A 16 -3.76 -3.75 1.95
N ALA A 17 -2.76 -2.86 1.80
CA ALA A 17 -2.92 -1.65 1.00
C ALA A 17 -3.17 -1.97 -0.49
N GLY A 18 -2.47 -2.98 -1.03
CA GLY A 18 -2.71 -3.49 -2.39
C GLY A 18 -4.13 -4.01 -2.60
N PHE A 19 -4.66 -4.80 -1.66
CA PHE A 19 -6.05 -5.26 -1.72
C PHE A 19 -7.04 -4.09 -1.67
N LEU A 20 -6.82 -3.13 -0.76
CA LEU A 20 -7.64 -1.93 -0.68
C LEU A 20 -7.64 -1.13 -2.00
N SER A 21 -6.49 -0.97 -2.65
CA SER A 21 -6.41 -0.30 -3.95
C SER A 21 -7.17 -1.05 -5.05
N CYS A 22 -7.14 -2.39 -5.05
CA CYS A 22 -7.94 -3.18 -5.97
C CYS A 22 -9.44 -2.95 -5.76
N ASP A 23 -9.92 -3.03 -4.52
CA ASP A 23 -11.34 -2.82 -4.19
C ASP A 23 -11.78 -1.39 -4.56
N LEU A 24 -10.95 -0.39 -4.29
CA LEU A 24 -11.22 1.01 -4.62
C LEU A 24 -11.22 1.28 -6.13
N ARG A 25 -10.43 0.55 -6.94
CA ARG A 25 -10.52 0.62 -8.41
C ARG A 25 -11.87 0.14 -8.91
N VAL A 26 -12.35 -0.99 -8.38
CA VAL A 26 -13.67 -1.52 -8.74
C VAL A 26 -14.77 -0.53 -8.33
N LEU A 27 -14.68 0.06 -7.13
CA LEU A 27 -15.64 1.08 -6.68
C LEU A 27 -15.59 2.37 -7.52
N ALA A 28 -14.42 2.72 -8.05
CA ALA A 28 -14.28 3.87 -8.94
C ALA A 28 -15.01 3.70 -10.28
N GLU A 29 -15.39 2.46 -10.64
CA GLU A 29 -16.21 2.15 -11.82
C GLU A 29 -17.71 2.13 -11.51
N SER A 30 -18.11 2.53 -10.31
CA SER A 30 -19.52 2.60 -9.91
C SER A 30 -20.34 3.49 -10.84
N ARG A 31 -21.60 3.09 -11.07
CA ARG A 31 -22.60 3.91 -11.78
C ARG A 31 -23.10 5.08 -10.94
N ASP A 32 -22.91 5.02 -9.63
CA ASP A 32 -23.15 6.15 -8.75
C ASP A 32 -21.95 7.11 -8.83
N PRO A 33 -22.14 8.34 -9.36
CA PRO A 33 -21.04 9.27 -9.59
C PRO A 33 -20.39 9.77 -8.30
N PHE A 34 -21.13 9.86 -7.20
CA PHE A 34 -20.60 10.28 -5.91
C PHE A 34 -19.71 9.18 -5.31
N LEU A 35 -20.17 7.93 -5.39
CA LEU A 35 -19.38 6.78 -4.94
C LEU A 35 -18.09 6.63 -5.78
N ALA A 36 -18.20 6.77 -7.10
CA ALA A 36 -17.05 6.70 -8.00
C ALA A 36 -16.02 7.79 -7.70
N GLU A 37 -16.46 9.03 -7.50
CA GLU A 37 -15.57 10.15 -7.17
C GLU A 37 -14.87 9.94 -5.82
N LEU A 38 -15.62 9.52 -4.80
CA LEU A 38 -15.06 9.25 -3.48
C LEU A 38 -14.05 8.10 -3.54
N ALA A 39 -14.35 7.03 -4.26
CA ALA A 39 -13.46 5.90 -4.47
C ALA A 39 -12.16 6.32 -5.17
N LEU A 40 -12.23 7.19 -6.19
CA LEU A 40 -11.03 7.75 -6.85
C LEU A 40 -10.15 8.57 -5.91
N ARG A 41 -10.74 9.34 -5.00
CA ARG A 41 -9.99 10.10 -3.98
C ARG A 41 -9.29 9.15 -3.00
N LEU A 42 -10.00 8.12 -2.52
CA LEU A 42 -9.44 7.10 -1.64
C LEU A 42 -8.36 6.27 -2.33
N LEU A 43 -8.54 5.94 -3.61
CA LEU A 43 -7.57 5.16 -4.40
C LEU A 43 -6.23 5.88 -4.51
N ARG A 44 -6.23 7.21 -4.68
CA ARG A 44 -5.00 8.02 -4.65
C ARG A 44 -4.30 7.91 -3.29
N SER A 45 -5.04 8.03 -2.20
CA SER A 45 -4.50 7.88 -0.84
C SER A 45 -3.95 6.47 -0.59
N ALA A 46 -4.65 5.42 -1.04
CA ALA A 46 -4.19 4.04 -0.94
C ALA A 46 -2.88 3.81 -1.71
N GLY A 47 -2.79 4.33 -2.94
CA GLY A 47 -1.56 4.29 -3.73
C GLY A 47 -0.39 5.05 -3.07
N ASP A 48 -0.66 6.16 -2.39
CA ASP A 48 0.37 6.88 -1.62
C ASP A 48 0.85 6.08 -0.41
N ILE A 49 -0.06 5.38 0.27
CA ILE A 49 0.26 4.48 1.38
C ILE A 49 1.10 3.31 0.89
N GLU A 50 0.73 2.65 -0.21
CA GLU A 50 1.52 1.56 -0.81
C GLU A 50 2.96 2.00 -1.11
N ARG A 51 3.14 3.17 -1.74
CA ARG A 51 4.49 3.68 -2.05
C ARG A 51 5.30 3.95 -0.79
N LYS A 52 4.68 4.51 0.26
CA LYS A 52 5.33 4.75 1.56
C LYS A 52 5.69 3.43 2.26
N LEU A 53 4.79 2.46 2.28
CA LEU A 53 5.03 1.13 2.86
C LEU A 53 6.13 0.37 2.12
N SER A 54 6.13 0.42 0.79
CA SER A 54 7.19 -0.16 -0.05
C SER A 54 8.55 0.44 0.27
N ARG A 55 8.62 1.76 0.44
CA ARG A 55 9.85 2.45 0.83
C ARG A 55 10.30 2.05 2.24
N LEU A 56 9.37 1.95 3.20
CA LEU A 56 9.68 1.49 4.55
C LEU A 56 10.22 0.06 4.54
N LEU A 57 9.62 -0.84 3.76
CA LEU A 57 10.06 -2.23 3.63
C LEU A 57 11.47 -2.34 3.02
N ALA A 58 11.77 -1.53 1.99
CA ALA A 58 13.10 -1.46 1.40
C ALA A 58 14.16 -0.96 2.39
N LEU A 59 13.83 0.07 3.18
CA LEU A 59 14.71 0.62 4.22
C LEU A 59 14.88 -0.35 5.40
N ALA A 60 13.83 -1.10 5.75
CA ALA A 60 13.89 -2.17 6.74
C ALA A 60 14.79 -3.33 6.29
N GLY A 61 14.98 -3.49 4.98
CA GLY A 61 15.87 -4.49 4.41
C GLY A 61 17.37 -4.17 4.45
N GLY A 62 17.74 -2.89 4.34
CA GLY A 62 19.14 -2.44 4.26
C GLY A 62 19.90 -2.99 3.03
N PRO A 63 21.01 -2.35 2.59
CA PRO A 63 21.87 -2.95 1.59
C PRO A 63 22.43 -4.25 2.17
N SER A 64 22.26 -5.36 1.46
CA SER A 64 23.08 -6.55 1.65
C SER A 64 24.53 -6.09 1.55
N GLY A 65 25.20 -5.99 2.69
CA GLY A 65 26.63 -5.81 2.74
C GLY A 65 27.25 -6.97 1.99
N THR A 66 27.87 -6.67 0.86
CA THR A 66 28.91 -7.48 0.26
C THR A 66 29.93 -7.80 1.36
N SER A 67 30.07 -9.07 1.69
CA SER A 67 31.20 -9.62 2.44
C SER A 67 31.47 -11.02 1.91
#